data_AF-A0AAV4FHT0-F1
#
_entry.id   AF-A0AAV4FHT0-F1
#
_cell.length_a   1.000
_cell.length_b   1.000
_cell.length_c   1.000
_cell.angle_alpha   90.00
_cell.angle_beta   90.00
_cell.angle_gamma   90.00
#
_symmetry.space_group_name_H-M   'P 1'
#
loop_
_entity.id
_entity.type
_entity.pdbx_description
1 polymer ?
#
loop_
_entity_poly.entity_id
_entity_poly.type
_entity_poly.pdbx_seq_one_letter_code
_entity_poly.pdbx_strand_id
1 'polypeptide(L)'
;FPLAQPRGRVSSPQPVELLSEESSDSRAAHKPPVVPVFLISGMSNEERMDYSALVEQLGGRMVEIQHFDPATTHLVVGQPARNEKYLSCIASGKWVLHKSYFEACRKEGKLVRAQPSCEGAFDGWKVLLCMAKNKEDNFLRLLQAGGAKVSSIR
;
A
#
# COMPACT_ATOMS: atom_id res chain seq x y z
N PHE A 1 -30.16 36.96 9.15
CA PHE A 1 -29.24 35.82 9.36
C PHE A 1 -27.82 36.35 9.43
N PRO A 2 -27.08 36.21 10.55
CA PRO A 2 -25.70 36.67 10.59
C PRO A 2 -24.77 35.67 9.87
N LEU A 3 -23.87 36.19 9.03
CA LEU A 3 -22.84 35.43 8.33
C LEU A 3 -21.72 35.07 9.31
N ALA A 4 -21.35 33.78 9.36
CA ALA A 4 -20.24 33.31 10.18
C ALA A 4 -18.90 33.88 9.68
N GLN A 5 -18.12 34.47 10.58
CA GLN A 5 -16.75 34.91 10.28
C GLN A 5 -15.79 33.71 10.18
N PRO A 6 -14.76 33.78 9.31
CA PRO A 6 -13.79 32.69 9.17
C PRO A 6 -12.93 32.57 10.43
N ARG A 7 -12.95 31.39 11.05
CA ARG A 7 -12.03 31.07 12.15
C ARG A 7 -10.59 30.98 11.62
N GLY A 8 -9.67 31.47 12.46
CA GLY A 8 -8.28 31.80 12.16
C GLY A 8 -7.48 30.83 11.29
N ARG A 9 -6.48 31.39 10.62
CA ARG A 9 -5.46 30.68 9.84
C ARG A 9 -4.81 29.60 10.73
N VAL A 10 -5.11 28.33 10.46
CA VAL A 10 -4.42 27.20 11.09
C VAL A 10 -2.98 27.21 10.57
N SER A 11 -2.02 27.54 11.43
CA SER A 11 -0.60 27.42 11.11
C SER A 11 -0.21 25.95 11.08
N SER A 12 0.48 25.54 10.02
CA SER A 12 1.00 24.18 9.86
C SER A 12 1.83 23.76 11.09
N PRO A 13 1.61 22.57 11.67
CA PRO A 13 2.46 22.10 12.76
C PRO A 13 3.89 21.91 12.24
N GLN A 14 4.87 22.43 13.00
CA GLN A 14 6.29 22.28 12.66
C GLN A 14 6.76 20.83 12.92
N PRO A 15 7.76 20.33 12.17
CA PRO A 15 8.28 18.98 12.36
C PRO A 15 8.91 18.82 13.75
N VAL A 16 8.41 17.86 14.51
CA VAL A 16 8.99 17.47 15.80
C VAL A 16 10.17 16.55 15.50
N GLU A 17 11.40 17.04 15.70
CA GLU A 17 12.55 16.14 15.85
C GLU A 17 12.39 15.37 17.16
N LEU A 18 12.21 14.05 17.08
CA LEU A 18 12.29 13.17 18.23
C LEU A 18 13.16 11.97 17.86
N LEU A 19 14.45 12.09 18.16
CA LEU A 19 15.38 10.96 18.22
C LEU A 19 15.34 10.35 19.62
N SER A 20 15.34 9.01 19.60
CA SER A 20 15.67 8.03 20.66
C SER A 20 14.82 8.01 21.93
N GLU A 21 14.07 6.92 22.12
CA GLU A 21 14.27 6.02 23.26
C GLU A 21 14.08 4.55 22.82
N GLU A 22 15.01 3.71 23.23
CA GLU A 22 15.03 2.27 22.99
C GLU A 22 13.92 1.57 23.78
N SER A 23 13.16 0.70 23.12
CA SER A 23 12.37 -0.31 23.82
C SER A 23 12.72 -1.69 23.27
N SER A 24 13.62 -2.36 23.98
CA SER A 24 13.88 -3.79 23.87
C SER A 24 12.61 -4.57 24.21
N ASP A 25 11.88 -5.04 23.19
CA ASP A 25 10.85 -6.06 23.38
C ASP A 25 11.41 -7.43 22.99
N SER A 26 11.97 -8.09 23.99
CA SER A 26 12.37 -9.49 23.96
C SER A 26 11.13 -10.39 23.94
N ARG A 27 10.51 -10.58 22.76
CA ARG A 27 9.53 -11.66 22.46
C ARG A 27 9.30 -11.84 20.95
N ALA A 28 10.37 -11.83 20.15
CA ALA A 28 10.28 -12.25 18.75
C ALA A 28 10.17 -13.79 18.66
N ALA A 29 8.95 -14.31 18.82
CA ALA A 29 8.60 -15.61 18.25
C ALA A 29 9.04 -15.60 16.78
N HIS A 30 9.80 -16.61 16.35
CA HIS A 30 10.34 -16.72 14.99
C HIS A 30 9.18 -16.75 13.98
N LYS A 31 8.72 -15.57 13.55
CA LYS A 31 7.83 -15.45 12.41
C LYS A 31 8.64 -15.90 11.19
N PRO A 32 8.17 -16.89 10.43
CA PRO A 32 8.90 -17.35 9.25
C PRO A 32 9.19 -16.16 8.33
N PRO A 33 10.34 -16.16 7.61
CA PRO A 33 10.68 -15.09 6.68
C PRO A 33 9.52 -14.89 5.69
N VAL A 34 8.86 -13.73 5.73
CA VAL A 34 7.73 -13.45 4.86
C VAL A 34 8.28 -13.15 3.47
N VAL A 35 8.01 -14.04 2.52
CA VAL A 35 8.41 -13.86 1.11
C VAL A 35 7.76 -12.58 0.57
N PRO A 36 8.54 -11.61 0.05
CA PRO A 36 7.98 -10.39 -0.51
C PRO A 36 7.13 -10.69 -1.75
N VAL A 37 5.88 -10.22 -1.73
CA VAL A 37 4.92 -10.36 -2.82
C VAL A 37 4.73 -9.02 -3.51
N PHE A 38 4.98 -8.96 -4.81
CA PHE A 38 4.97 -7.75 -5.63
C PHE A 38 3.81 -7.72 -6.60
N LEU A 39 3.33 -6.50 -6.86
CA LEU A 39 2.36 -6.20 -7.88
C LEU A 39 2.86 -5.00 -8.69
N ILE A 40 2.63 -4.99 -10.01
CA ILE A 40 3.09 -3.91 -10.90
C ILE A 40 1.90 -3.10 -11.42
N SER A 41 2.09 -1.78 -11.55
CA SER A 41 1.14 -0.86 -12.18
C SER A 41 1.86 0.17 -13.07
N GLY A 42 1.26 0.50 -14.22
CA GLY A 42 1.77 1.54 -15.12
C GLY A 42 3.13 1.21 -15.78
N MET A 43 3.32 -0.03 -16.23
CA MET A 43 4.51 -0.49 -16.96
C MET A 43 4.11 -1.25 -18.23
N SER A 44 5.02 -1.34 -19.20
CA SER A 44 4.83 -2.13 -20.42
C SER A 44 4.80 -3.64 -20.13
N ASN A 45 4.36 -4.46 -21.09
CA ASN A 45 4.42 -5.92 -20.94
C ASN A 45 5.86 -6.43 -20.88
N GLU A 46 6.77 -5.81 -21.63
CA GLU A 46 8.20 -6.14 -21.61
C GLU A 46 8.81 -5.86 -20.24
N GLU A 47 8.56 -4.67 -19.67
CA GLU A 47 9.01 -4.33 -18.31
C GLU A 47 8.42 -5.29 -17.27
N ARG A 48 7.15 -5.68 -17.40
CA ARG A 48 6.54 -6.66 -16.49
C ARG A 48 7.24 -8.01 -16.54
N MET A 49 7.54 -8.52 -17.73
CA MET A 49 8.22 -9.81 -17.90
C MET A 49 9.64 -9.77 -17.32
N ASP A 50 10.40 -8.70 -17.62
CA ASP A 50 11.76 -8.51 -17.11
C ASP A 50 11.78 -8.43 -15.57
N TYR A 51 10.92 -7.61 -14.97
CA TYR A 51 10.85 -7.48 -13.52
C TYR A 51 10.25 -8.69 -12.81
N SER A 52 9.35 -9.43 -13.46
CA SER A 52 8.84 -10.70 -12.92
C SER A 52 9.99 -11.70 -12.74
N ALA A 53 10.79 -11.89 -13.79
CA ALA A 53 11.96 -12.76 -13.75
C ALA A 53 12.99 -12.30 -12.70
N LEU A 54 13.26 -10.99 -12.61
CA LEU A 54 14.14 -10.42 -11.59
C LEU A 54 13.65 -10.73 -10.17
N VAL A 55 12.36 -10.52 -9.89
CA VAL A 55 11.78 -10.74 -8.56
C VAL A 55 11.88 -12.21 -8.16
N GLU A 56 11.56 -13.13 -9.07
CA GLU A 56 11.66 -14.57 -8.83
C GLU A 56 13.10 -15.01 -8.58
N GLN A 57 14.05 -14.51 -9.37
CA GLN A 57 15.49 -14.78 -9.19
C GLN A 57 15.98 -14.32 -7.80
N LEU A 58 15.45 -13.21 -7.29
CA LEU A 58 15.81 -12.65 -5.99
C LEU A 58 15.00 -13.23 -4.82
N GLY A 59 14.19 -14.27 -5.06
CA GLY A 59 13.42 -14.97 -4.02
C GLY A 59 12.14 -14.27 -3.58
N GLY A 60 11.63 -13.32 -4.36
CA GLY A 60 10.29 -12.75 -4.20
C GLY A 60 9.24 -13.46 -5.05
N ARG A 61 7.99 -13.02 -4.95
CA ARG A 61 6.87 -13.52 -5.75
C ARG A 61 6.20 -12.37 -6.51
N MET A 62 6.03 -12.51 -7.82
CA MET A 62 5.25 -11.57 -8.63
C MET A 62 3.79 -12.02 -8.73
N VAL A 63 2.84 -11.10 -8.64
CA VAL A 63 1.42 -11.36 -8.85
C VAL A 63 0.96 -10.74 -10.17
N GLU A 64 0.52 -11.58 -11.10
CA GLU A 64 0.10 -11.20 -12.46
C GLU A 64 -1.42 -10.98 -12.57
N ILE A 65 -2.02 -10.22 -11.64
CA ILE A 65 -3.46 -9.91 -11.69
C ILE A 65 -3.71 -8.42 -11.93
N GLN A 66 -4.84 -8.11 -12.57
CA GLN A 66 -5.24 -6.73 -12.89
C GLN A 66 -5.93 -6.00 -11.74
N HIS A 67 -6.36 -6.71 -10.71
CA HIS A 67 -6.97 -6.14 -9.51
C HIS A 67 -5.97 -6.02 -8.35
N PHE A 68 -6.43 -5.46 -7.24
CA PHE A 68 -5.69 -5.47 -5.98
C PHE A 68 -5.75 -6.87 -5.34
N ASP A 69 -4.60 -7.38 -4.90
CA ASP A 69 -4.48 -8.61 -4.10
C ASP A 69 -4.12 -8.25 -2.64
N PRO A 70 -4.92 -8.63 -1.65
CA PRO A 70 -4.60 -8.46 -0.23
C PRO A 70 -3.26 -9.09 0.18
N ALA A 71 -2.83 -10.19 -0.46
CA ALA A 71 -1.55 -10.86 -0.18
C ALA A 71 -0.32 -10.09 -0.70
N THR A 72 -0.53 -9.02 -1.49
CA THR A 72 0.54 -8.14 -1.96
C THR A 72 1.21 -7.48 -0.76
N THR A 73 2.53 -7.33 -0.80
CA THR A 73 3.28 -6.57 0.20
C THR A 73 3.80 -5.26 -0.39
N HIS A 74 4.08 -5.26 -1.71
CA HIS A 74 4.64 -4.12 -2.43
C HIS A 74 3.94 -3.91 -3.77
N LEU A 75 3.63 -2.65 -4.06
CA LEU A 75 3.23 -2.16 -5.37
C LEU A 75 4.41 -1.38 -5.96
N VAL A 76 4.88 -1.82 -7.12
CA VAL A 76 5.89 -1.07 -7.89
C VAL A 76 5.21 -0.38 -9.06
N VAL A 77 5.43 0.93 -9.17
CA VAL A 77 4.78 1.80 -10.15
C VAL A 77 5.81 2.36 -11.13
N GLY A 78 5.48 2.32 -12.42
CA GLY A 78 6.22 3.06 -13.44
C GLY A 78 5.83 4.55 -13.41
N GLN A 79 4.52 4.82 -13.48
CA GLN A 79 3.94 6.14 -13.27
C GLN A 79 2.84 6.07 -12.21
N PRO A 80 2.86 6.95 -11.18
CA PRO A 80 1.76 7.04 -10.22
C PRO A 80 0.45 7.39 -10.93
N ALA A 81 -0.59 6.62 -10.68
CA ALA A 81 -1.91 6.85 -11.25
C ALA A 81 -2.99 6.62 -10.19
N ARG A 82 -4.03 7.45 -10.19
CA ARG A 82 -5.17 7.31 -9.27
C ARG A 82 -6.10 6.17 -9.70
N ASN A 83 -5.60 4.95 -9.61
CA ASN A 83 -6.35 3.73 -9.89
C ASN A 83 -6.50 2.89 -8.63
N GLU A 84 -7.30 1.84 -8.74
CA GLU A 84 -7.67 1.01 -7.61
C GLU A 84 -6.47 0.32 -6.96
N LYS A 85 -5.56 -0.27 -7.75
CA LYS A 85 -4.32 -0.89 -7.23
C LYS A 85 -3.54 0.08 -6.35
N TYR A 86 -3.37 1.32 -6.84
CA TYR A 86 -2.63 2.38 -6.17
C TYR A 86 -3.31 2.79 -4.85
N LEU A 87 -4.61 3.11 -4.92
CA LEU A 87 -5.37 3.54 -3.75
C LEU A 87 -5.50 2.43 -2.70
N SER A 88 -5.73 1.18 -3.10
CA SER A 88 -5.85 0.05 -2.18
C SER A 88 -4.51 -0.27 -1.51
N CYS A 89 -3.37 -0.13 -2.21
CA CYS A 89 -2.06 -0.29 -1.57
C CYS A 89 -1.79 0.80 -0.54
N ILE A 90 -2.09 2.06 -0.86
CA ILE A 90 -1.99 3.17 0.11
C ILE A 90 -2.90 2.92 1.31
N ALA A 91 -4.17 2.63 1.07
CA ALA A 91 -5.15 2.41 2.13
C ALA A 91 -4.70 1.27 3.06
N SER A 92 -4.09 0.22 2.52
CA SER A 92 -3.64 -0.94 3.29
C SER A 92 -2.24 -0.83 3.91
N GLY A 93 -1.59 0.34 3.82
CA GLY A 93 -0.23 0.54 4.35
C GLY A 93 0.85 -0.27 3.61
N LYS A 94 0.55 -0.81 2.42
CA LYS A 94 1.53 -1.55 1.61
C LYS A 94 2.54 -0.59 0.99
N TRP A 95 3.70 -1.13 0.67
CA TRP A 95 4.75 -0.37 -0.01
C TRP A 95 4.31 0.12 -1.37
N VAL A 96 4.47 1.41 -1.64
CA VAL A 96 4.30 1.97 -2.98
C VAL A 96 5.64 2.53 -3.42
N LEU A 97 6.28 1.86 -4.37
CA LEU A 97 7.66 2.10 -4.79
C LEU A 97 7.71 2.45 -6.26
N HIS A 98 8.67 3.28 -6.67
CA HIS A 98 8.95 3.53 -8.08
C HIS A 98 9.77 2.39 -8.69
N LYS A 99 9.71 2.19 -10.02
CA LYS A 99 10.45 1.13 -10.74
C LYS A 99 11.97 1.13 -10.50
N SER A 100 12.54 2.28 -10.14
CA SER A 100 13.95 2.40 -9.73
C SER A 100 14.30 1.51 -8.53
N TYR A 101 13.32 1.07 -7.73
CA TYR A 101 13.52 0.07 -6.69
C TYR A 101 14.03 -1.26 -7.26
N PHE A 102 13.45 -1.73 -8.38
CA PHE A 102 13.90 -2.96 -9.02
C PHE A 102 15.30 -2.80 -9.62
N GLU A 103 15.63 -1.65 -10.20
CA GLU A 103 17.01 -1.39 -10.67
C GLU A 103 18.02 -1.41 -9.51
N ALA A 104 17.65 -0.85 -8.35
CA ALA A 104 18.47 -0.95 -7.15
C ALA A 104 18.62 -2.41 -6.68
N CYS A 105 17.53 -3.19 -6.66
CA CYS A 105 17.58 -4.60 -6.29
C CYS A 105 18.45 -5.43 -7.26
N ARG A 106 18.38 -5.13 -8.56
CA ARG A 106 19.20 -5.74 -9.61
C ARG A 106 20.68 -5.46 -9.36
N LYS A 107 21.04 -4.21 -9.07
CA LYS A 107 22.42 -3.81 -8.76
C LYS A 107 22.96 -4.49 -7.51
N GLU A 108 22.14 -4.59 -6.46
CA GLU A 108 22.53 -5.18 -5.17
C GLU A 108 22.44 -6.72 -5.14
N GLY A 109 21.84 -7.33 -6.17
CA GLY A 109 21.61 -8.78 -6.22
C GLY A 109 20.67 -9.31 -5.13
N LYS A 110 19.83 -8.45 -4.55
CA LYS A 110 18.88 -8.79 -3.46
C LYS A 110 17.74 -7.78 -3.40
N LEU A 111 16.61 -8.19 -2.81
CA LEU A 111 15.51 -7.27 -2.50
C LEU A 111 15.91 -6.34 -1.36
N VAL A 112 15.94 -5.03 -1.62
CA VAL A 112 16.37 -4.01 -0.66
C VAL A 112 15.29 -3.83 0.42
N ARG A 113 15.70 -3.71 1.70
CA ARG A 113 14.77 -3.58 2.82
C ARG A 113 14.00 -2.27 2.77
N ALA A 114 12.68 -2.38 2.87
CA ALA A 114 11.78 -1.26 3.09
C ALA A 114 11.34 -1.23 4.60
N GLN A 115 11.24 -0.05 5.22
CA GLN A 115 10.87 0.20 6.66
C GLN A 115 9.43 -0.19 7.12
N PRO A 116 9.23 -0.85 8.27
CA PRO A 116 7.94 -1.46 8.64
C PRO A 116 6.66 -0.63 8.35
N SER A 117 5.67 -1.27 7.71
CA SER A 117 4.36 -0.68 7.39
C SER A 117 3.49 -0.48 8.64
N CYS A 118 2.79 0.65 8.71
CA CYS A 118 1.75 0.96 9.69
C CYS A 118 0.39 0.30 9.33
N GLU A 119 -0.53 0.27 10.30
CA GLU A 119 -1.91 -0.26 10.13
C GLU A 119 -2.68 0.47 9.00
N GLY A 120 -3.77 -0.16 8.53
CA GLY A 120 -4.57 0.35 7.41
C GLY A 120 -5.32 1.65 7.72
N ALA A 121 -5.49 2.50 6.71
CA ALA A 121 -6.07 3.84 6.82
C ALA A 121 -7.54 3.90 7.32
N PHE A 122 -8.25 2.79 7.26
CA PHE A 122 -9.66 2.65 7.68
C PHE A 122 -9.82 1.59 8.78
N ASP A 123 -8.76 1.28 9.51
CA ASP A 123 -8.82 0.30 10.58
C ASP A 123 -9.91 0.68 11.61
N GLY A 124 -10.69 -0.32 12.02
CA GLY A 124 -11.84 -0.14 12.92
C GLY A 124 -13.12 0.42 12.28
N TRP A 125 -13.12 0.83 11.01
CA TRP A 125 -14.32 1.41 10.38
C TRP A 125 -15.37 0.34 10.03
N LYS A 126 -16.65 0.69 10.19
CA LYS A 126 -17.79 -0.06 9.66
C LYS A 126 -18.46 0.78 8.58
N VAL A 127 -18.44 0.32 7.34
CA VAL A 127 -18.90 1.09 6.19
C VAL A 127 -20.08 0.40 5.53
N LEU A 128 -21.10 1.18 5.20
CA LEU A 128 -22.25 0.74 4.43
C LEU A 128 -22.15 1.25 2.99
N LEU A 129 -22.14 0.35 2.01
CA LEU A 129 -22.17 0.70 0.59
C LEU A 129 -23.62 0.77 0.11
N CYS A 130 -24.03 1.98 -0.31
CA CYS A 130 -25.31 2.27 -0.95
C CYS A 130 -25.07 2.77 -2.37
N MET A 131 -24.74 1.87 -3.30
CA MET A 131 -24.43 2.23 -4.68
C MET A 131 -24.77 1.10 -5.67
N ALA A 132 -24.76 1.43 -6.96
CA ALA A 132 -25.00 0.44 -8.01
C ALA A 132 -23.93 -0.67 -7.99
N LYS A 133 -24.37 -1.93 -8.11
CA LYS A 133 -23.54 -3.13 -7.98
C LYS A 133 -22.30 -3.15 -8.89
N ASN A 134 -22.42 -2.58 -10.10
CA ASN A 134 -21.31 -2.50 -11.06
C ASN A 134 -20.15 -1.59 -10.61
N LYS A 135 -20.33 -0.79 -9.56
CA LYS A 135 -19.29 0.06 -8.98
C LYS A 135 -18.78 -0.47 -7.64
N GLU A 136 -19.51 -1.37 -7.00
CA GLU A 136 -19.29 -1.82 -5.63
C GLU A 136 -17.91 -2.49 -5.45
N ASP A 137 -17.53 -3.38 -6.36
CA ASP A 137 -16.32 -4.21 -6.22
C ASP A 137 -15.03 -3.41 -6.03
N ASN A 138 -14.92 -2.24 -6.68
CA ASN A 138 -13.74 -1.38 -6.57
C ASN A 138 -13.68 -0.69 -5.20
N PHE A 139 -14.82 -0.19 -4.71
CA PHE A 139 -14.90 0.47 -3.40
C PHE A 139 -14.78 -0.53 -2.26
N LEU A 140 -15.39 -1.71 -2.42
CA LEU A 140 -15.29 -2.82 -1.46
C LEU A 140 -13.82 -3.19 -1.23
N ARG A 141 -13.07 -3.43 -2.32
CA ARG A 141 -11.64 -3.76 -2.24
C ARG A 141 -10.82 -2.65 -1.60
N LEU A 142 -11.03 -1.40 -1.98
CA LEU A 142 -10.32 -0.25 -1.38
C LEU A 142 -10.55 -0.14 0.13
N LEU A 143 -11.80 -0.22 0.55
CA LEU A 143 -12.18 -0.07 1.96
C LEU A 143 -11.68 -1.24 2.80
N GLN A 144 -11.86 -2.47 2.31
CA GLN A 144 -11.35 -3.67 2.97
C GLN A 144 -9.82 -3.69 3.03
N ALA A 145 -9.15 -3.22 1.97
CA ALA A 145 -7.70 -3.08 1.97
C ALA A 145 -7.24 -2.17 3.12
N GLY A 146 -7.93 -1.06 3.36
CA GLY A 146 -7.63 -0.18 4.48
C GLY A 146 -8.08 -0.67 5.85
N GLY A 147 -8.65 -1.87 5.99
CA GLY A 147 -9.04 -2.44 7.29
C GLY A 147 -10.51 -2.22 7.66
N ALA A 148 -11.33 -1.63 6.78
CA ALA A 148 -12.75 -1.43 7.06
C ALA A 148 -13.55 -2.73 6.96
N LYS A 149 -14.56 -2.87 7.83
CA LYS A 149 -15.63 -3.88 7.71
C LYS A 149 -16.76 -3.30 6.87
N VAL A 150 -17.01 -3.87 5.70
CA VAL A 150 -17.96 -3.31 4.73
C VAL A 150 -19.22 -4.18 4.64
N SER A 151 -20.38 -3.54 4.60
CA SER A 151 -21.69 -4.17 4.37
C SER A 151 -22.42 -3.44 3.24
N SER A 152 -23.26 -4.13 2.49
CA SER A 152 -24.02 -3.57 1.38
C SER A 152 -25.49 -3.46 1.78
N ILE A 153 -26.09 -2.27 1.65
CA ILE A 153 -27.55 -2.12 1.82
C ILE A 153 -28.19 -2.09 0.43
N ARG A 154 -29.20 -2.95 0.29
CA ARG A 154 -30.08 -3.04 -0.87
C ARG A 154 -31.38 -2.33 -0.57
#